data_AF-A0A4Q3S311-F1
#
_entry.id   AF-A0A4Q3S311-F1
#
_cell.length_a   1.000
_cell.length_b   1.000
_cell.length_c   1.000
_cell.angle_alpha   90.00
_cell.angle_beta   90.00
_cell.angle_gamma   90.00
#
_symmetry.space_group_name_H-M   'P 1'
#
loop_
_entity.id
_entity.type
_entity.pdbx_description
1 polymer ?
#
loop_
_entity_poly.entity_id
_entity_poly.type
_entity_poly.pdbx_seq_one_letter_code
_entity_poly.pdbx_strand_id
1 'polypeptide(L)'
;MNPFQQKIGTNNGLFTEVIYHSGIIAYDEDDLQRAVKRFGYPLVTKPLNGNHGKGATTNLTTWDELKEGMVIAQKYSRAVICEKFITGYDHRALVINYKFVAAALRTPAAVTGDGTSSIQQLIDKVNSDPRRGFGHEKVLTQITIDQFTQKMLDDVGYTLETVPAKGEMVFLKPTANLSTGGTSTDVTDEVHPANVFMFERIAKIIGLDICGIDIMVKDLRSPINEIGGAVLEVNAAPGFRMHIDPSEGLARNAAEPVVDMLFPKGSIGRIPIIAITGTNGKTTTTRLAAHLAKSAGKKVGYTTSDGVYIQNQMMMKGDCTGPVSSSFVLKDPTVDFAVLECARGGILKSGLAFQNCDVAIVTNVAADHMGLGGINNLDQMARLKAVVPETVFPHGYAVLNADDDLVYKMREGLECNIALFSMDEKNPRIKKHCGKGGLAAVYENGYISIMKGTWKIRVAAVKDIPLTFEGKAKHNIANTLPAVLATYLYRDITIEDIRQGLLTFVPSSAQTPGRLNFFQFRNFTFLADFAHNPHGLKLLCD
;
A
#
# COMPACT_ATOMS: atom_id res chain seq x y z
N MET A 1 15.82 -10.70 -12.42
CA MET A 1 16.60 -9.61 -11.79
C MET A 1 16.07 -9.44 -10.38
N ASN A 2 16.90 -9.55 -9.35
CA ASN A 2 16.45 -9.36 -7.96
C ASN A 2 16.31 -7.84 -7.69
N PRO A 3 15.10 -7.32 -7.40
CA PRO A 3 14.87 -5.89 -7.12
C PRO A 3 15.71 -5.38 -5.94
N PHE A 4 16.08 -6.26 -5.02
CA PHE A 4 16.87 -5.98 -3.83
C PHE A 4 18.28 -5.48 -4.16
N GLN A 5 19.02 -6.20 -5.00
CA GLN A 5 20.40 -5.84 -5.36
C GLN A 5 20.47 -4.57 -6.21
N GLN A 6 19.44 -4.32 -7.03
CA GLN A 6 19.37 -3.14 -7.90
C GLN A 6 19.05 -1.83 -7.13
N LYS A 7 18.18 -1.88 -6.11
CA LYS A 7 17.86 -0.73 -5.25
C LYS A 7 18.99 -0.36 -4.28
N ILE A 8 19.83 -1.32 -3.89
CA ILE A 8 20.94 -1.09 -2.97
C ILE A 8 22.16 -0.50 -3.70
N GLY A 9 22.46 -0.97 -4.92
CA GLY A 9 23.59 -0.47 -5.71
C GLY A 9 23.53 1.03 -6.05
N THR A 10 22.37 1.68 -5.89
CA THR A 10 22.16 3.10 -6.17
C THR A 10 22.02 3.98 -4.92
N ASN A 11 21.83 3.41 -3.72
CA ASN A 11 21.51 4.16 -2.50
C ASN A 11 22.31 3.67 -1.27
N ASN A 12 23.59 4.05 -1.20
CA ASN A 12 24.49 3.70 -0.07
C ASN A 12 24.09 4.29 1.30
N GLY A 13 23.09 5.18 1.38
CA GLY A 13 22.72 5.88 2.63
C GLY A 13 21.48 5.35 3.37
N LEU A 14 20.58 4.62 2.70
CA LEU A 14 19.28 4.19 3.26
C LEU A 14 19.30 2.77 3.86
N PHE A 15 20.34 1.99 3.58
CA PHE A 15 20.44 0.56 3.94
C PHE A 15 21.53 0.25 4.99
N THR A 16 22.02 1.25 5.71
CA THR A 16 23.14 1.14 6.67
C THR A 16 22.92 0.14 7.82
N GLU A 17 21.69 -0.32 8.04
CA GLU A 17 21.33 -1.30 9.09
C GLU A 17 20.85 -2.66 8.56
N VAL A 18 20.67 -2.83 7.25
CA VAL A 18 20.32 -4.15 6.67
C VAL A 18 21.61 -4.87 6.34
N ILE A 19 21.86 -6.02 6.98
CA ILE A 19 23.06 -6.82 6.69
C ILE A 19 22.83 -7.63 5.44
N TYR A 20 23.11 -6.97 4.32
CA TYR A 20 23.20 -7.60 3.01
C TYR A 20 24.64 -7.97 2.71
N HIS A 21 24.75 -8.95 1.82
CA HIS A 21 26.02 -9.43 1.37
C HIS A 21 26.73 -8.36 0.50
N SER A 22 27.77 -7.70 1.02
CA SER A 22 28.53 -6.71 0.26
C SER A 22 29.44 -7.40 -0.75
N GLY A 23 29.18 -7.23 -2.05
CA GLY A 23 30.01 -7.75 -3.13
C GLY A 23 30.62 -6.64 -3.99
N ILE A 24 31.70 -6.95 -4.71
CA ILE A 24 32.24 -6.12 -5.78
C ILE A 24 31.80 -6.71 -7.12
N ILE A 25 31.31 -5.85 -8.01
CA ILE A 25 31.09 -6.24 -9.40
C ILE A 25 32.46 -6.28 -10.08
N ALA A 26 32.83 -7.45 -10.59
CA ALA A 26 34.06 -7.75 -11.27
C ALA A 26 33.81 -8.05 -12.76
N TYR A 27 34.58 -7.36 -13.61
CA TYR A 27 34.65 -7.55 -15.05
C TYR A 27 35.99 -8.16 -15.47
N ASP A 28 37.05 -7.91 -14.70
CA ASP A 28 38.42 -8.38 -14.92
C ASP A 28 39.10 -8.85 -13.62
N GLU A 29 40.35 -9.28 -13.73
CA GLU A 29 41.14 -9.73 -12.59
C GLU A 29 41.49 -8.60 -11.61
N ASP A 30 41.62 -7.35 -12.07
CA ASP A 30 41.91 -6.22 -11.19
C ASP A 30 40.74 -6.00 -10.21
N ASP A 31 39.51 -6.17 -10.69
CA ASP A 31 38.32 -6.17 -9.83
C ASP A 31 38.32 -7.30 -8.79
N LEU A 32 38.77 -8.50 -9.15
CA LEU A 32 38.92 -9.61 -8.21
C LEU A 32 39.98 -9.30 -7.15
N GLN A 33 41.10 -8.67 -7.52
CA GLN A 33 42.12 -8.25 -6.54
C GLN A 33 41.54 -7.24 -5.55
N ARG A 34 40.69 -6.32 -6.01
CA ARG A 34 39.97 -5.39 -5.12
C ARG A 34 39.03 -6.15 -4.17
N ALA A 35 38.36 -7.19 -4.64
CA ALA A 35 37.49 -8.04 -3.81
C ALA A 35 38.29 -8.80 -2.74
N VAL A 36 39.42 -9.42 -3.12
CA VAL A 36 40.32 -10.11 -2.18
C VAL A 36 40.85 -9.15 -1.13
N LYS A 37 41.33 -7.96 -1.54
CA LYS A 37 41.84 -6.95 -0.60
C LYS A 37 40.78 -6.45 0.38
N ARG A 38 39.52 -6.38 -0.06
CA ARG A 38 38.41 -5.86 0.75
C ARG A 38 37.82 -6.90 1.69
N PHE A 39 37.64 -8.13 1.22
CA PHE A 39 36.84 -9.14 1.93
C PHE A 39 37.69 -10.29 2.50
N GLY A 40 38.89 -10.53 1.96
CA GLY A 40 39.68 -11.72 2.24
C GLY A 40 39.03 -13.00 1.72
N TYR A 41 39.73 -14.13 1.88
CA TYR A 41 39.18 -15.46 1.60
C TYR A 41 38.45 -16.03 2.83
N PRO A 42 37.53 -17.00 2.65
CA PRO A 42 37.01 -17.52 1.38
C PRO A 42 36.01 -16.59 0.68
N LEU A 43 35.92 -16.71 -0.65
CA LEU A 43 35.07 -15.90 -1.54
C LEU A 43 34.08 -16.75 -2.35
N VAL A 44 33.10 -16.08 -2.96
CA VAL A 44 32.11 -16.62 -3.89
C VAL A 44 32.12 -15.77 -5.15
N THR A 45 32.04 -16.40 -6.31
CA THR A 45 31.81 -15.74 -7.60
C THR A 45 30.50 -16.21 -8.18
N LYS A 46 29.60 -15.29 -8.55
CA LYS A 46 28.34 -15.62 -9.23
C LYS A 46 28.04 -14.63 -10.36
N PRO A 47 27.32 -15.02 -11.41
CA PRO A 47 26.94 -14.10 -12.47
C PRO A 47 25.98 -13.04 -11.93
N LEU A 48 26.14 -11.78 -12.32
CA LEU A 48 25.30 -10.67 -11.82
C LEU A 48 23.80 -10.90 -12.12
N ASN A 49 23.49 -11.53 -13.25
CA ASN A 49 22.12 -11.80 -13.71
C ASN A 49 21.76 -13.30 -13.69
N GLY A 50 22.41 -14.11 -12.84
CA GLY A 50 22.17 -15.55 -12.74
C GLY A 50 20.88 -15.92 -11.97
N ASN A 51 20.30 -17.08 -12.27
CA ASN A 51 19.18 -17.68 -11.53
C ASN A 51 19.53 -19.13 -11.12
N HIS A 52 18.92 -19.63 -10.04
CA HIS A 52 19.06 -21.03 -9.56
C HIS A 52 20.52 -21.50 -9.34
N GLY A 53 21.43 -20.60 -8.94
CA GLY A 53 22.83 -20.94 -8.67
C GLY A 53 23.66 -21.30 -9.91
N LYS A 54 23.14 -21.13 -11.14
CA LYS A 54 23.89 -21.44 -12.37
C LYS A 54 25.10 -20.52 -12.50
N GLY A 55 26.28 -21.11 -12.65
CA GLY A 55 27.54 -20.39 -12.77
C GLY A 55 28.08 -19.81 -11.47
N ALA A 56 27.47 -20.14 -10.32
CA ALA A 56 28.01 -19.77 -9.02
C ALA A 56 29.06 -20.79 -8.56
N THR A 57 30.20 -20.30 -8.08
CA THR A 57 31.26 -21.10 -7.48
C THR A 57 31.51 -20.57 -6.08
N THR A 58 31.44 -21.45 -5.08
CA THR A 58 31.48 -21.12 -3.65
C THR A 58 32.74 -21.65 -2.98
N ASN A 59 33.08 -21.10 -1.81
CA ASN A 59 34.22 -21.52 -1.01
C ASN A 59 35.58 -21.46 -1.75
N LEU A 60 35.79 -20.38 -2.49
CA LEU A 60 37.03 -20.11 -3.21
C LEU A 60 38.07 -19.61 -2.19
N THR A 61 39.14 -20.38 -1.97
CA THR A 61 40.16 -20.12 -0.94
C THR A 61 41.48 -19.65 -1.52
N THR A 62 41.70 -19.84 -2.82
CA THR A 62 42.94 -19.47 -3.51
C THR A 62 42.67 -18.53 -4.70
N TRP A 63 43.73 -17.86 -5.17
CA TRP A 63 43.65 -16.96 -6.32
C TRP A 63 43.33 -17.69 -7.63
N ASP A 64 43.84 -18.89 -7.80
CA ASP A 64 43.58 -19.69 -9.00
C ASP A 64 42.15 -20.21 -9.03
N GLU A 65 41.63 -20.70 -7.89
CA GLU A 65 40.20 -21.03 -7.73
C GLU A 65 39.31 -19.82 -8.04
N LEU A 66 39.69 -18.62 -7.56
CA LEU A 66 38.90 -17.41 -7.78
C LEU A 66 38.80 -17.03 -9.26
N LYS A 67 39.92 -17.13 -10.01
CA LYS A 67 39.95 -16.89 -11.46
C LYS A 67 39.11 -17.92 -12.21
N GLU A 68 39.22 -19.20 -11.86
CA GLU A 68 38.39 -20.25 -12.46
C GLU A 68 36.90 -20.01 -12.18
N GLY A 69 36.55 -19.65 -10.95
CA GLY A 69 35.18 -19.31 -10.56
C GLY A 69 34.62 -18.15 -11.38
N MET A 70 35.42 -17.11 -11.63
CA MET A 70 35.05 -15.99 -12.48
C MET A 70 34.82 -16.42 -13.93
N VAL A 71 35.70 -17.23 -14.52
CA VAL A 71 35.53 -17.74 -15.89
C VAL A 71 34.25 -18.56 -16.01
N ILE A 72 33.94 -19.38 -15.01
CA ILE A 72 32.69 -20.15 -14.97
C ILE A 72 31.47 -19.21 -14.92
N ALA A 73 31.49 -18.19 -14.06
CA ALA A 73 30.41 -17.21 -13.95
C ALA A 73 30.24 -16.38 -15.24
N GLN A 74 31.35 -16.05 -15.91
CA GLN A 74 31.36 -15.26 -17.15
C GLN A 74 30.70 -15.94 -18.34
N LYS A 75 30.58 -17.28 -18.33
CA LYS A 75 29.79 -18.02 -19.32
C LYS A 75 28.30 -17.63 -19.30
N TYR A 76 27.82 -17.10 -18.19
CA TYR A 76 26.40 -16.74 -18.00
C TYR A 76 26.17 -15.22 -17.95
N SER A 77 27.16 -14.43 -17.51
CA SER A 77 27.06 -12.98 -17.49
C SER A 77 28.42 -12.31 -17.59
N ARG A 78 28.55 -11.28 -18.43
CA ARG A 78 29.79 -10.49 -18.55
C ARG A 78 30.23 -9.89 -17.21
N ALA A 79 29.28 -9.52 -16.36
CA ALA A 79 29.54 -9.01 -15.02
C ALA A 79 29.41 -10.15 -14.00
N VAL A 80 30.44 -10.32 -13.18
CA VAL A 80 30.47 -11.28 -12.07
C VAL A 80 30.38 -10.49 -10.78
N ILE A 81 29.64 -10.95 -9.78
CA ILE A 81 29.73 -10.40 -8.44
C ILE A 81 30.61 -11.32 -7.61
N CYS A 82 31.66 -10.73 -7.01
CA CYS A 82 32.59 -11.38 -6.11
C CYS A 82 32.30 -10.92 -4.69
N GLU A 83 32.10 -11.89 -3.81
CA GLU A 83 31.53 -11.64 -2.50
C GLU A 83 32.09 -12.59 -1.43
N LYS A 84 31.96 -12.26 -0.15
CA LYS A 84 32.52 -13.07 0.94
C LYS A 84 31.77 -14.41 1.06
N PHE A 85 32.47 -15.51 1.30
CA PHE A 85 31.79 -16.76 1.59
C PHE A 85 31.26 -16.73 3.03
N ILE A 86 29.95 -16.96 3.20
CA ILE A 86 29.29 -17.03 4.51
C ILE A 86 28.96 -18.47 4.80
N THR A 87 29.39 -18.92 5.97
CA THR A 87 29.08 -20.23 6.51
C THR A 87 27.85 -20.15 7.40
N GLY A 88 27.00 -21.16 7.33
CA GLY A 88 25.82 -21.27 8.18
C GLY A 88 24.85 -22.27 7.58
N TYR A 89 23.63 -22.24 8.09
CA TYR A 89 22.51 -22.96 7.49
C TYR A 89 21.58 -22.00 6.76
N ASP A 90 20.92 -22.54 5.75
CA ASP A 90 19.97 -21.83 4.90
C ASP A 90 18.63 -21.71 5.63
N HIS A 91 18.22 -20.48 5.93
CA HIS A 91 16.94 -20.17 6.55
C HIS A 91 16.07 -19.33 5.62
N ARG A 92 14.77 -19.58 5.65
CA ARG A 92 13.73 -18.78 4.98
C ARG A 92 12.86 -18.11 6.02
N ALA A 93 12.82 -16.78 6.07
CA ALA A 93 11.81 -16.03 6.80
C ALA A 93 10.68 -15.59 5.86
N LEU A 94 9.44 -15.62 6.34
CA LEU A 94 8.24 -15.17 5.63
C LEU A 94 7.68 -13.93 6.32
N VAL A 95 7.48 -12.87 5.54
CA VAL A 95 6.86 -11.62 5.97
C VAL A 95 5.62 -11.38 5.11
N ILE A 96 4.49 -11.12 5.76
CA ILE A 96 3.20 -10.82 5.13
C ILE A 96 2.62 -9.57 5.77
N ASN A 97 2.13 -8.64 4.96
CA ASN A 97 1.64 -7.33 5.38
C ASN A 97 2.64 -6.60 6.30
N TYR A 98 3.93 -6.66 5.94
CA TYR A 98 5.03 -6.10 6.73
C TYR A 98 5.17 -6.67 8.15
N LYS A 99 4.60 -7.85 8.41
CA LYS A 99 4.69 -8.58 9.67
C LYS A 99 5.36 -9.93 9.47
N PHE A 100 6.30 -10.25 10.36
CA PHE A 100 6.92 -11.57 10.36
C PHE A 100 5.86 -12.63 10.70
N VAL A 101 5.82 -13.70 9.90
CA VAL A 101 4.81 -14.77 10.04
C VAL A 101 5.45 -16.10 10.40
N ALA A 102 6.55 -16.46 9.75
CA ALA A 102 7.19 -17.76 9.96
C ALA A 102 8.67 -17.74 9.58
N ALA A 103 9.44 -18.67 10.12
CA ALA A 103 10.79 -18.99 9.66
C ALA A 103 11.00 -20.50 9.57
N ALA A 104 11.73 -20.94 8.56
CA ALA A 104 12.08 -22.34 8.36
C ALA A 104 13.58 -22.50 8.08
N LEU A 105 14.21 -23.47 8.73
CA LEU A 105 15.52 -23.98 8.35
C LEU A 105 15.34 -24.94 7.17
N ARG A 106 16.02 -24.67 6.05
CA ARG A 106 16.01 -25.52 4.86
C ARG A 106 17.26 -26.39 4.84
N THR A 107 17.06 -27.69 4.72
CA THR A 107 18.17 -28.65 4.63
C THR A 107 18.21 -29.23 3.22
N PRO A 108 19.38 -29.23 2.54
CA PRO A 108 19.55 -29.92 1.27
C PRO A 108 19.20 -31.40 1.37
N ALA A 109 18.85 -32.02 0.24
CA ALA A 109 18.60 -33.45 0.23
C ALA A 109 19.83 -34.20 0.74
N ALA A 110 19.65 -35.02 1.77
CA ALA A 110 20.71 -35.74 2.44
C ALA A 110 20.20 -37.08 2.96
N VAL A 111 21.12 -38.01 3.18
CA VAL A 111 20.88 -39.27 3.88
C VAL A 111 21.80 -39.36 5.10
N THR A 112 21.33 -40.03 6.15
CA THR A 112 22.14 -40.29 7.35
C THR A 112 22.58 -41.74 7.35
N GLY A 113 23.88 -41.98 7.44
CA GLY A 113 24.46 -43.32 7.52
C GLY A 113 23.96 -44.07 8.74
N ASP A 114 23.56 -45.31 8.56
CA ASP A 114 23.27 -46.24 9.67
C ASP A 114 24.44 -47.19 9.96
N GLY A 115 25.52 -47.10 9.18
CA GLY A 115 26.71 -47.95 9.26
C GLY A 115 26.57 -49.30 8.56
N THR A 116 25.44 -49.58 7.90
CA THR A 116 25.14 -50.88 7.29
C THR A 116 24.60 -50.80 5.86
N SER A 117 23.79 -49.79 5.55
CA SER A 117 23.16 -49.60 4.24
C SER A 117 24.00 -48.71 3.33
N SER A 118 23.99 -49.01 2.04
CA SER A 118 24.61 -48.14 1.04
C SER A 118 23.83 -46.84 0.84
N ILE A 119 24.47 -45.82 0.28
CA ILE A 119 23.80 -44.54 -0.04
C ILE A 119 22.55 -44.75 -0.91
N GLN A 120 22.59 -45.64 -1.91
CA GLN A 120 21.42 -45.99 -2.72
C GLN A 120 20.27 -46.53 -1.86
N GLN A 121 20.56 -47.48 -0.97
CA GLN A 121 19.56 -48.08 -0.09
C GLN A 121 18.97 -47.05 0.88
N LEU A 122 19.80 -46.13 1.39
CA LEU A 122 19.35 -45.03 2.24
C LEU A 122 18.45 -44.05 1.47
N ILE A 123 18.77 -43.73 0.21
CA ILE A 123 17.91 -42.92 -0.66
C ILE A 123 16.56 -43.60 -0.88
N ASP A 124 16.56 -44.89 -1.21
CA ASP A 124 15.34 -45.66 -1.45
C ASP A 124 14.47 -45.73 -0.19
N LYS A 125 15.09 -45.91 0.97
CA LYS A 125 14.43 -45.86 2.28
C LYS A 125 13.81 -44.49 2.56
N VAL A 126 14.53 -43.40 2.34
CA VAL A 126 14.00 -42.04 2.50
C VAL A 126 12.85 -41.78 1.53
N ASN A 127 12.96 -42.24 0.28
CA ASN A 127 11.94 -42.09 -0.76
C ASN A 127 10.71 -42.99 -0.55
N SER A 128 10.79 -44.00 0.30
CA SER A 128 9.65 -44.84 0.69
C SER A 128 8.64 -44.12 1.60
N ASP A 129 9.00 -42.93 2.14
CA ASP A 129 8.07 -42.10 2.90
C ASP A 129 6.82 -41.77 2.05
N PRO A 130 5.59 -42.10 2.51
CA PRO A 130 4.37 -41.87 1.74
C PRO A 130 4.11 -40.39 1.44
N ARG A 131 4.73 -39.46 2.17
CA ARG A 131 4.67 -38.01 1.92
C ARG A 131 5.53 -37.59 0.72
N ARG A 132 6.48 -38.41 0.28
CA ARG A 132 7.33 -38.15 -0.91
C ARG A 132 6.63 -38.62 -2.19
N GLY A 133 6.64 -37.76 -3.21
CA GLY A 133 6.06 -38.03 -4.52
C GLY A 133 6.93 -37.51 -5.67
N PHE A 134 6.49 -37.78 -6.90
CA PHE A 134 7.17 -37.30 -8.09
C PHE A 134 6.86 -35.81 -8.30
N GLY A 135 7.89 -34.98 -8.46
CA GLY A 135 7.74 -33.53 -8.63
C GLY A 135 6.99 -32.86 -7.46
N HIS A 136 5.85 -32.24 -7.77
CA HIS A 136 5.04 -31.48 -6.80
C HIS A 136 3.75 -32.20 -6.37
N GLU A 137 3.59 -33.48 -6.69
CA GLU A 137 2.36 -34.25 -6.42
C GLU A 137 2.04 -34.37 -4.91
N LYS A 138 3.08 -34.51 -4.08
CA LYS A 138 2.94 -34.66 -2.63
C LYS A 138 3.72 -33.59 -1.85
N VAL A 139 3.57 -33.60 -0.52
CA VAL A 139 4.15 -32.66 0.46
C VAL A 139 5.67 -32.63 0.44
N LEU A 140 6.32 -33.76 0.15
CA LEU A 140 7.76 -33.86 -0.05
C LEU A 140 8.05 -34.35 -1.47
N THR A 141 9.19 -33.96 -2.03
CA THR A 141 9.63 -34.47 -3.34
C THR A 141 10.61 -35.62 -3.14
N GLN A 142 10.55 -36.64 -3.99
CA GLN A 142 11.54 -37.71 -3.97
C GLN A 142 12.94 -37.20 -4.31
N ILE A 143 13.95 -37.76 -3.65
CA ILE A 143 15.35 -37.50 -3.96
C ILE A 143 15.67 -38.28 -5.24
N THR A 144 16.00 -37.56 -6.30
CA THR A 144 16.46 -38.15 -7.57
C THR A 144 17.96 -38.06 -7.69
N ILE A 145 18.56 -39.10 -8.28
CA ILE A 145 19.99 -39.14 -8.56
C ILE A 145 20.22 -38.45 -9.91
N ASP A 146 21.05 -37.41 -9.92
CA ASP A 146 21.45 -36.68 -11.12
C ASP A 146 22.94 -36.39 -11.11
N GLN A 147 23.42 -35.64 -12.11
CA GLN A 147 24.83 -35.26 -12.22
C GLN A 147 25.34 -34.45 -11.03
N PHE A 148 24.48 -33.70 -10.33
CA PHE A 148 24.89 -32.96 -9.12
C PHE A 148 25.10 -33.91 -7.96
N THR A 149 24.23 -34.90 -7.80
CA THR A 149 24.40 -35.95 -6.78
C THR A 149 25.68 -36.73 -7.02
N GLN A 150 25.94 -37.15 -8.26
CA GLN A 150 27.17 -37.86 -8.59
C GLN A 150 28.41 -37.01 -8.26
N LYS A 151 28.42 -35.74 -8.69
CA LYS A 151 29.53 -34.83 -8.42
C LYS A 151 29.80 -34.64 -6.93
N MET A 152 28.77 -34.45 -6.10
CA MET A 152 28.96 -34.28 -4.65
C MET A 152 29.52 -35.54 -3.98
N LEU A 153 29.15 -36.73 -4.47
CA LEU A 153 29.72 -37.99 -3.99
C LEU A 153 31.19 -38.12 -4.43
N ASP A 154 31.49 -37.81 -5.69
CA ASP A 154 32.86 -37.86 -6.22
C ASP A 154 33.80 -36.91 -5.46
N ASP A 155 33.34 -35.70 -5.11
CA ASP A 155 34.10 -34.69 -4.35
C ASP A 155 34.55 -35.19 -2.96
N VAL A 156 33.81 -36.14 -2.36
CA VAL A 156 34.17 -36.78 -1.08
C VAL A 156 34.69 -38.22 -1.25
N GLY A 157 34.88 -38.67 -2.49
CA GLY A 157 35.39 -40.00 -2.83
C GLY A 157 34.39 -41.14 -2.59
N TYR A 158 33.08 -40.86 -2.60
CA TYR A 158 32.02 -41.84 -2.35
C TYR A 158 31.35 -42.30 -3.64
N THR A 159 30.74 -43.48 -3.61
CA THR A 159 29.84 -43.99 -4.65
C THR A 159 28.48 -44.32 -4.03
N LEU A 160 27.48 -44.65 -4.86
CA LEU A 160 26.15 -45.03 -4.38
C LEU A 160 26.14 -46.31 -3.51
N GLU A 161 27.21 -47.10 -3.63
CA GLU A 161 27.47 -48.37 -2.96
C GLU A 161 28.25 -48.19 -1.67
N THR A 162 28.83 -46.99 -1.44
CA THR A 162 29.49 -46.65 -0.18
C THR A 162 28.50 -46.77 0.97
N VAL A 163 28.93 -47.40 2.07
CA VAL A 163 28.20 -47.47 3.34
C VAL A 163 28.74 -46.38 4.26
N PRO A 164 28.01 -45.26 4.47
CA PRO A 164 28.48 -44.18 5.32
C PRO A 164 28.51 -44.60 6.79
N ALA A 165 29.39 -43.97 7.57
CA ALA A 165 29.50 -44.27 8.99
C ALA A 165 28.18 -43.94 9.73
N LYS A 166 27.92 -44.66 10.83
CA LYS A 166 26.70 -44.42 11.61
C LYS A 166 26.67 -42.97 12.13
N GLY A 167 25.62 -42.23 11.76
CA GLY A 167 25.43 -40.82 12.13
C GLY A 167 26.07 -39.82 11.16
N GLU A 168 26.76 -40.28 10.12
CA GLU A 168 27.32 -39.42 9.09
C GLU A 168 26.23 -38.89 8.16
N MET A 169 26.20 -37.56 7.93
CA MET A 169 25.24 -36.94 7.02
C MET A 169 25.88 -36.75 5.63
N VAL A 170 25.35 -37.45 4.63
CA VAL A 170 25.81 -37.36 3.25
C VAL A 170 24.85 -36.48 2.46
N PHE A 171 25.32 -35.31 2.02
CA PHE A 171 24.56 -34.37 1.19
C PHE A 171 24.54 -34.83 -0.27
N LEU A 172 23.35 -34.83 -0.88
CA LEU A 172 23.10 -35.31 -2.22
C LEU A 172 22.77 -34.20 -3.21
N LYS A 173 22.51 -32.98 -2.71
CA LYS A 173 22.23 -31.78 -3.51
C LYS A 173 22.94 -30.56 -2.92
N PRO A 174 23.39 -29.61 -3.76
CA PRO A 174 24.13 -28.43 -3.31
C PRO A 174 23.23 -27.34 -2.71
N THR A 175 21.91 -27.38 -2.97
CA THR A 175 20.97 -26.34 -2.54
C THR A 175 19.82 -26.92 -1.74
N ALA A 176 19.34 -26.16 -0.75
CA ALA A 176 18.25 -26.54 0.13
C ALA A 176 16.86 -26.34 -0.50
N ASN A 177 16.69 -26.87 -1.71
CA ASN A 177 15.44 -26.78 -2.46
C ASN A 177 14.52 -27.97 -2.16
N LEU A 178 13.30 -27.69 -1.71
CA LEU A 178 12.29 -28.73 -1.46
C LEU A 178 11.95 -29.52 -2.74
N SER A 179 12.00 -28.86 -3.90
CA SER A 179 11.74 -29.48 -5.21
C SER A 179 12.79 -30.52 -5.63
N THR A 180 13.97 -30.51 -5.00
CA THR A 180 15.04 -31.49 -5.26
C THR A 180 15.17 -32.51 -4.12
N GLY A 181 14.14 -32.62 -3.27
CA GLY A 181 14.07 -33.58 -2.17
C GLY A 181 14.63 -33.07 -0.84
N GLY A 182 14.96 -31.78 -0.74
CA GLY A 182 15.30 -31.13 0.53
C GLY A 182 14.15 -31.12 1.53
N THR A 183 14.47 -30.90 2.80
CA THR A 183 13.50 -30.85 3.91
C THR A 183 13.44 -29.46 4.51
N SER A 184 12.41 -29.20 5.30
CA SER A 184 12.27 -27.94 6.04
C SER A 184 11.88 -28.20 7.49
N THR A 185 12.48 -27.43 8.39
CA THR A 185 12.19 -27.48 9.83
C THR A 185 11.66 -26.12 10.27
N ASP A 186 10.49 -26.08 10.91
CA ASP A 186 9.96 -24.84 11.49
C ASP A 186 10.84 -24.37 12.65
N VAL A 187 11.28 -23.12 12.59
CA VAL A 187 12.09 -22.47 13.63
C VAL A 187 11.50 -21.11 14.03
N THR A 188 10.21 -20.90 13.73
CA THR A 188 9.53 -19.61 13.88
C THR A 188 9.62 -19.06 15.30
N ASP A 189 9.38 -19.88 16.32
CA ASP A 189 9.37 -19.44 17.73
C ASP A 189 10.79 -19.26 18.30
N GLU A 190 11.81 -19.69 17.58
CA GLU A 190 13.21 -19.55 17.98
C GLU A 190 13.85 -18.25 17.47
N VAL A 191 13.15 -17.50 16.61
CA VAL A 191 13.70 -16.30 15.98
C VAL A 191 13.84 -15.16 16.99
N HIS A 192 15.06 -14.64 17.13
CA HIS A 192 15.35 -13.51 17.99
C HIS A 192 14.55 -12.26 17.57
N PRO A 193 13.97 -11.48 18.51
CA PRO A 193 13.19 -10.28 18.20
C PRO A 193 13.91 -9.24 17.33
N ALA A 194 15.24 -9.12 17.46
CA ALA A 194 16.04 -8.24 16.60
C ALA A 194 15.99 -8.67 15.12
N ASN A 195 15.98 -9.97 14.84
CA ASN A 195 15.87 -10.51 13.49
C ASN A 195 14.46 -10.29 12.94
N VAL A 196 13.42 -10.51 13.77
CA VAL A 196 12.02 -10.20 13.42
C VAL A 196 11.88 -8.74 12.96
N PHE A 197 12.39 -7.80 13.75
CA PHE A 197 12.37 -6.37 13.42
C PHE A 197 13.12 -6.08 12.11
N MET A 198 14.29 -6.70 11.90
CA MET A 198 15.05 -6.57 10.66
C MET A 198 14.24 -7.06 9.44
N PHE A 199 13.59 -8.22 9.53
CA PHE A 199 12.78 -8.79 8.45
C PHE A 199 11.59 -7.90 8.09
N GLU A 200 10.85 -7.39 9.08
CA GLU A 200 9.74 -6.46 8.85
C GLU A 200 10.21 -5.16 8.17
N ARG A 201 11.39 -4.64 8.57
CA ARG A 201 11.98 -3.46 7.94
C ARG A 201 12.41 -3.72 6.50
N ILE A 202 13.03 -4.86 6.21
CA ILE A 202 13.42 -5.24 4.84
C ILE A 202 12.20 -5.20 3.91
N ALA A 203 11.07 -5.79 4.32
CA ALA A 203 9.84 -5.77 3.54
C ALA A 203 9.36 -4.33 3.25
N LYS A 204 9.34 -3.46 4.27
CA LYS A 204 8.93 -2.04 4.14
C LYS A 204 9.83 -1.23 3.21
N ILE A 205 11.15 -1.41 3.32
CA ILE A 205 12.12 -0.67 2.52
C ILE A 205 12.01 -1.07 1.04
N ILE A 206 11.81 -2.36 0.76
CA ILE A 206 11.67 -2.83 -0.63
C ILE A 206 10.29 -2.45 -1.18
N GLY A 207 9.26 -2.42 -0.34
CA GLY A 207 7.86 -2.19 -0.69
C GLY A 207 7.17 -3.46 -1.18
N LEU A 208 7.43 -4.59 -0.52
CA LEU A 208 6.78 -5.86 -0.80
C LEU A 208 5.83 -6.22 0.35
N ASP A 209 4.53 -6.27 0.06
CA ASP A 209 3.52 -6.66 1.05
C ASP A 209 3.65 -8.14 1.44
N ILE A 210 4.14 -9.00 0.54
CA ILE A 210 4.46 -10.41 0.80
C ILE A 210 5.88 -10.66 0.31
N CYS A 211 6.76 -11.15 1.17
CA CYS A 211 8.10 -11.56 0.75
C CYS A 211 8.68 -12.72 1.57
N GLY A 212 9.53 -13.50 0.92
CA GLY A 212 10.39 -14.49 1.56
C GLY A 212 11.82 -13.99 1.57
N ILE A 213 12.48 -14.02 2.73
CA ILE A 213 13.84 -13.56 2.92
C ILE A 213 14.71 -14.80 3.14
N ASP A 214 15.76 -14.96 2.34
CA ASP A 214 16.75 -16.03 2.52
C ASP A 214 17.92 -15.52 3.33
N ILE A 215 18.28 -16.28 4.35
CA ILE A 215 19.32 -15.94 5.31
C ILE A 215 20.30 -17.11 5.41
N MET A 216 21.59 -16.82 5.36
CA MET A 216 22.63 -17.77 5.71
C MET A 216 23.19 -17.42 7.09
N VAL A 217 22.96 -18.28 8.08
CA VAL A 217 23.39 -18.05 9.46
C VAL A 217 23.43 -19.35 10.26
N LYS A 218 24.23 -19.41 11.33
CA LYS A 218 24.32 -20.60 12.21
C LYS A 218 23.01 -20.94 12.91
N ASP A 219 22.26 -19.92 13.33
CA ASP A 219 20.93 -20.05 13.92
C ASP A 219 20.22 -18.69 13.86
N LEU A 220 18.90 -18.69 14.08
CA LEU A 220 18.11 -17.45 14.18
C LEU A 220 17.87 -17.01 15.63
N ARG A 221 18.44 -17.70 16.63
CA ARG A 221 18.25 -17.44 18.07
C ARG A 221 19.06 -16.24 18.56
N SER A 222 20.14 -15.92 17.86
CA SER A 222 20.96 -14.74 18.09
C SER A 222 20.77 -13.70 16.97
N PRO A 223 21.01 -12.41 17.25
CA PRO A 223 21.04 -11.38 16.20
C PRO A 223 22.01 -11.76 15.06
N ILE A 224 21.52 -11.76 13.81
CA ILE A 224 22.29 -12.20 12.62
C ILE A 224 23.61 -11.43 12.46
N ASN A 225 23.63 -10.16 12.88
CA ASN A 225 24.79 -9.27 12.85
C ASN A 225 25.94 -9.70 13.78
N GLU A 226 25.63 -10.36 14.89
CA GLU A 226 26.61 -10.74 15.91
C GLU A 226 27.29 -12.07 15.60
N ILE A 227 26.59 -12.96 14.89
CA ILE A 227 27.09 -14.31 14.58
C ILE A 227 27.56 -14.47 13.13
N GLY A 228 27.70 -13.36 12.40
CA GLY A 228 28.30 -13.33 11.06
C GLY A 228 27.42 -13.91 9.96
N GLY A 229 26.09 -13.91 10.14
CA GLY A 229 25.14 -14.28 9.09
C GLY A 229 24.84 -13.12 8.14
N ALA A 230 24.13 -13.40 7.05
CA ALA A 230 23.63 -12.37 6.15
C ALA A 230 22.34 -12.76 5.42
N VAL A 231 21.62 -11.73 4.97
CA VAL A 231 20.52 -11.87 4.01
C VAL A 231 21.11 -12.09 2.62
N LEU A 232 20.76 -13.22 2.00
CA LEU A 232 21.20 -13.61 0.67
C LEU A 232 20.30 -12.99 -0.41
N GLU A 233 18.99 -13.14 -0.25
CA GLU A 233 18.00 -12.68 -1.23
C GLU A 233 16.64 -12.39 -0.60
N VAL A 234 15.82 -11.60 -1.31
CA VAL A 234 14.44 -11.31 -0.96
C VAL A 234 13.56 -11.58 -2.17
N ASN A 235 12.56 -12.44 -1.98
CA ASN A 235 11.70 -12.97 -3.02
C ASN A 235 10.28 -12.42 -2.89
N ALA A 236 9.73 -11.86 -3.97
CA ALA A 236 8.39 -11.26 -4.00
C ALA A 236 7.24 -12.29 -4.10
N ALA A 237 7.53 -13.52 -4.53
CA ALA A 237 6.56 -14.61 -4.64
C ALA A 237 7.06 -15.83 -3.84
N PRO A 238 7.06 -15.77 -2.50
CA PRO A 238 7.52 -16.89 -1.69
C PRO A 238 6.54 -18.06 -1.75
N GLY A 239 7.05 -19.27 -1.87
CA GLY A 239 6.25 -20.48 -1.68
C GLY A 239 5.94 -20.70 -0.19
N PHE A 240 4.67 -20.97 0.14
CA PHE A 240 4.23 -21.19 1.53
C PHE A 240 4.41 -22.62 2.03
N ARG A 241 4.64 -23.58 1.13
CA ARG A 241 4.65 -25.02 1.43
C ARG A 241 5.56 -25.40 2.61
N MET A 242 6.76 -24.82 2.67
CA MET A 242 7.72 -25.11 3.75
C MET A 242 7.28 -24.63 5.14
N HIS A 243 6.35 -23.68 5.20
CA HIS A 243 5.79 -23.16 6.45
C HIS A 243 4.48 -23.84 6.81
N ILE A 244 3.62 -24.14 5.81
CA ILE A 244 2.34 -24.81 6.03
C ILE A 244 2.52 -26.27 6.43
N ASP A 245 3.50 -26.96 5.84
CA ASP A 245 3.72 -28.38 6.09
C ASP A 245 5.23 -28.69 6.15
N PRO A 246 5.89 -28.30 7.25
CA PRO A 246 7.31 -28.56 7.42
C PRO A 246 7.56 -30.06 7.65
N SER A 247 8.77 -30.51 7.31
CA SER A 247 9.19 -31.89 7.58
C SER A 247 9.31 -32.17 9.09
N GLU A 248 9.74 -31.15 9.85
CA GLU A 248 9.88 -31.15 11.30
C GLU A 248 9.39 -29.82 11.90
N GLY A 249 8.85 -29.84 13.13
CA GLY A 249 8.33 -28.65 13.81
C GLY A 249 6.84 -28.38 13.56
N LEU A 250 6.38 -27.17 13.86
CA LEU A 250 4.96 -26.80 13.82
C LEU A 250 4.55 -26.20 12.48
N ALA A 251 3.43 -26.67 11.93
CA ALA A 251 2.78 -26.06 10.78
C ALA A 251 2.31 -24.63 11.08
N ARG A 252 2.61 -23.69 10.18
CA ARG A 252 2.24 -22.27 10.27
C ARG A 252 1.24 -21.93 9.17
N ASN A 253 0.09 -21.38 9.56
CA ASN A 253 -0.94 -20.93 8.62
C ASN A 253 -0.50 -19.63 7.92
N ALA A 254 0.27 -19.76 6.85
CA ALA A 254 0.70 -18.63 6.03
C ALA A 254 -0.46 -18.00 5.22
N ALA A 255 -1.58 -18.71 5.01
CA ALA A 255 -2.68 -18.25 4.17
C ALA A 255 -3.58 -17.23 4.87
N GLU A 256 -3.87 -17.43 6.16
CA GLU A 256 -4.74 -16.52 6.94
C GLU A 256 -4.22 -15.07 6.96
N PRO A 257 -2.94 -14.77 7.23
CA PRO A 257 -2.41 -13.41 7.15
C PRO A 257 -2.56 -12.77 5.76
N VAL A 258 -2.51 -13.55 4.67
CA VAL A 258 -2.75 -13.04 3.31
C VAL A 258 -4.21 -12.67 3.13
N VAL A 259 -5.13 -13.52 3.60
CA VAL A 259 -6.57 -13.27 3.51
C VAL A 259 -6.94 -12.05 4.36
N ASP A 260 -6.44 -11.94 5.59
CA ASP A 260 -6.66 -10.79 6.47
C ASP A 260 -6.10 -9.49 5.88
N MET A 261 -4.98 -9.56 5.15
CA MET A 261 -4.41 -8.42 4.42
C MET A 261 -5.32 -7.98 3.26
N LEU A 262 -5.86 -8.93 2.48
CA LEU A 262 -6.72 -8.65 1.33
C LEU A 262 -8.13 -8.22 1.73
N PHE A 263 -8.66 -8.79 2.82
CA PHE A 263 -10.01 -8.56 3.33
C PHE A 263 -9.97 -8.20 4.82
N PRO A 264 -9.51 -6.99 5.17
CA PRO A 264 -9.44 -6.56 6.57
C PRO A 264 -10.81 -6.70 7.24
N LYS A 265 -10.84 -7.25 8.45
CA LYS A 265 -12.08 -7.46 9.21
C LYS A 265 -12.86 -6.14 9.33
N GLY A 266 -14.13 -6.16 8.92
CA GLY A 266 -15.01 -4.98 8.90
C GLY A 266 -14.94 -4.13 7.63
N SER A 267 -14.02 -4.43 6.69
CA SER A 267 -14.05 -3.84 5.35
C SER A 267 -15.16 -4.46 4.52
N ILE A 268 -15.96 -3.62 3.87
CA ILE A 268 -17.02 -4.04 2.94
C ILE A 268 -16.50 -4.17 1.49
N GLY A 269 -15.20 -3.97 1.27
CA GLY A 269 -14.57 -4.06 -0.06
C GLY A 269 -15.10 -3.04 -1.08
N ARG A 270 -15.77 -1.97 -0.64
CA ARG A 270 -16.30 -0.90 -1.49
C ARG A 270 -15.43 0.35 -1.36
N ILE A 271 -15.32 1.09 -2.46
CA ILE A 271 -14.71 2.43 -2.46
C ILE A 271 -15.58 3.34 -1.57
N PRO A 272 -15.03 3.99 -0.54
CA PRO A 272 -15.77 4.97 0.25
C PRO A 272 -16.16 6.18 -0.60
N ILE A 273 -17.37 6.69 -0.40
CA ILE A 273 -17.97 7.75 -1.23
C ILE A 273 -18.34 8.97 -0.38
N ILE A 274 -17.81 10.13 -0.76
CA ILE A 274 -18.38 11.44 -0.41
C ILE A 274 -19.24 11.92 -1.58
N ALA A 275 -20.56 11.98 -1.41
CA ALA A 275 -21.49 12.49 -2.42
C ALA A 275 -21.89 13.94 -2.12
N ILE A 276 -21.83 14.84 -3.10
CA ILE A 276 -22.00 16.27 -2.88
C ILE A 276 -23.08 16.82 -3.79
N THR A 277 -24.08 17.48 -3.21
CA THR A 277 -25.11 18.21 -3.95
C THR A 277 -25.36 19.60 -3.37
N GLY A 278 -26.12 20.41 -4.11
CA GLY A 278 -26.36 21.81 -3.82
C GLY A 278 -26.73 22.61 -5.06
N THR A 279 -27.18 23.85 -4.87
CA THR A 279 -27.32 24.78 -6.00
C THR A 279 -25.94 25.35 -6.35
N ASN A 280 -25.28 26.01 -5.40
CA ASN A 280 -23.95 26.59 -5.57
C ASN A 280 -22.90 25.92 -4.68
N GLY A 281 -21.62 26.02 -5.04
CA GLY A 281 -20.49 25.54 -4.22
C GLY A 281 -20.14 24.06 -4.35
N LYS A 282 -20.92 23.27 -5.11
CA LYS A 282 -20.68 21.83 -5.35
C LYS A 282 -19.25 21.55 -5.83
N THR A 283 -18.90 22.07 -7.00
CA THR A 283 -17.60 21.82 -7.64
C THR A 283 -16.42 22.24 -6.76
N THR A 284 -16.51 23.38 -6.09
CA THR A 284 -15.47 23.84 -5.17
C THR A 284 -15.33 22.90 -3.98
N THR A 285 -16.45 22.48 -3.38
CA THR A 285 -16.46 21.54 -2.24
C THR A 285 -15.93 20.17 -2.66
N THR A 286 -16.31 19.66 -3.84
CA THR A 286 -15.82 18.41 -4.41
C THR A 286 -14.31 18.43 -4.59
N ARG A 287 -13.79 19.46 -5.27
CA ARG A 287 -12.35 19.57 -5.54
C ARG A 287 -11.56 19.73 -4.25
N LEU A 288 -12.08 20.48 -3.29
CA LEU A 288 -11.46 20.63 -1.98
C LEU A 288 -11.45 19.30 -1.21
N ALA A 289 -12.59 18.63 -1.05
CA ALA A 289 -12.68 17.35 -0.35
C ALA A 289 -11.79 16.27 -1.01
N ALA A 290 -11.73 16.24 -2.35
CA ALA A 290 -10.82 15.35 -3.08
C ALA A 290 -9.35 15.67 -2.79
N HIS A 291 -8.98 16.95 -2.74
CA HIS A 291 -7.62 17.37 -2.39
C HIS A 291 -7.25 17.02 -0.95
N LEU A 292 -8.17 17.23 0.00
CA LEU A 292 -7.98 16.85 1.41
C LEU A 292 -7.77 15.34 1.57
N ALA A 293 -8.60 14.52 0.92
CA ALA A 293 -8.43 13.05 0.95
C ALA A 293 -7.10 12.63 0.30
N LYS A 294 -6.70 13.27 -0.80
CA LYS A 294 -5.40 13.02 -1.45
C LYS A 294 -4.22 13.38 -0.55
N SER A 295 -4.30 14.47 0.21
CA SER A 295 -3.28 14.86 1.20
C SER A 295 -3.09 13.81 2.29
N ALA A 296 -4.14 13.03 2.60
CA ALA A 296 -4.09 11.89 3.50
C ALA A 296 -3.60 10.58 2.82
N GLY A 297 -3.06 10.66 1.60
CA GLY A 297 -2.51 9.51 0.88
C GLY A 297 -3.53 8.68 0.10
N LYS A 298 -4.78 9.13 -0.02
CA LYS A 298 -5.82 8.43 -0.80
C LYS A 298 -5.61 8.56 -2.30
N LYS A 299 -5.93 7.51 -3.05
CA LYS A 299 -6.01 7.51 -4.51
C LYS A 299 -7.41 7.92 -4.92
N VAL A 300 -7.62 9.23 -4.99
CA VAL A 300 -8.94 9.81 -5.18
C VAL A 300 -9.35 9.84 -6.65
N GLY A 301 -10.56 9.38 -6.93
CA GLY A 301 -11.29 9.69 -8.16
C GLY A 301 -12.48 10.61 -7.86
N TYR A 302 -12.74 11.60 -8.70
CA TYR A 302 -13.81 12.56 -8.45
C TYR A 302 -14.47 13.07 -9.73
N THR A 303 -15.75 13.42 -9.61
CA THR A 303 -16.56 13.97 -10.69
C THR A 303 -16.90 15.43 -10.45
N THR A 304 -16.88 16.25 -11.48
CA THR A 304 -17.17 17.69 -11.40
C THR A 304 -18.02 18.14 -12.58
N SER A 305 -18.48 19.39 -12.52
CA SER A 305 -19.15 20.06 -13.64
C SER A 305 -18.34 20.11 -14.94
N ASP A 306 -17.01 19.98 -14.91
CA ASP A 306 -16.14 20.12 -16.09
C ASP A 306 -15.41 18.84 -16.51
N GLY A 307 -15.40 17.80 -15.67
CA GLY A 307 -14.77 16.55 -16.02
C GLY A 307 -14.79 15.46 -14.95
N VAL A 308 -14.31 14.28 -15.35
CA VAL A 308 -13.94 13.17 -14.48
C VAL A 308 -12.44 13.20 -14.27
N TYR A 309 -12.00 13.06 -13.02
CA TYR A 309 -10.61 13.13 -12.66
C TYR A 309 -10.21 11.90 -11.84
N ILE A 310 -9.02 11.35 -12.14
CA ILE A 310 -8.38 10.29 -11.35
C ILE A 310 -6.99 10.79 -10.98
N GLN A 311 -6.71 10.91 -9.70
CA GLN A 311 -5.42 11.40 -9.18
C GLN A 311 -4.98 12.77 -9.77
N ASN A 312 -5.94 13.64 -10.10
CA ASN A 312 -5.80 14.95 -10.79
C ASN A 312 -5.55 14.89 -12.30
N GLN A 313 -5.56 13.71 -12.93
CA GLN A 313 -5.59 13.59 -14.38
C GLN A 313 -7.03 13.63 -14.87
N MET A 314 -7.32 14.51 -15.82
CA MET A 314 -8.65 14.58 -16.45
C MET A 314 -8.81 13.40 -17.40
N MET A 315 -9.73 12.50 -17.08
CA MET A 315 -10.02 11.31 -17.87
C MET A 315 -11.10 11.56 -18.92
N MET A 316 -12.06 12.43 -18.58
CA MET A 316 -13.16 12.83 -19.46
C MET A 316 -13.46 14.31 -19.25
N LYS A 317 -13.73 15.02 -20.33
CA LYS A 317 -14.11 16.44 -20.32
C LYS A 317 -15.61 16.60 -20.64
N GLY A 318 -16.27 17.51 -19.94
CA GLY A 318 -17.69 17.85 -20.13
C GLY A 318 -18.47 17.84 -18.83
N ASP A 319 -19.80 18.01 -18.90
CA ASP A 319 -20.66 17.89 -17.71
C ASP A 319 -20.68 16.43 -17.23
N CYS A 320 -19.90 16.20 -16.19
CA CYS A 320 -19.65 14.87 -15.62
C CYS A 320 -20.35 14.67 -14.27
N THR A 321 -21.41 15.43 -14.00
CA THR A 321 -22.17 15.39 -12.73
C THR A 321 -23.27 14.33 -12.70
N GLY A 322 -23.22 13.37 -13.62
CA GLY A 322 -24.19 12.29 -13.79
C GLY A 322 -23.64 10.90 -13.45
N PRO A 323 -24.50 9.87 -13.50
CA PRO A 323 -24.15 8.54 -13.03
C PRO A 323 -23.15 7.80 -13.92
N VAL A 324 -23.09 8.08 -15.22
CA VAL A 324 -22.09 7.48 -16.12
C VAL A 324 -20.66 7.83 -15.68
N SER A 325 -20.42 9.12 -15.41
CA SER A 325 -19.15 9.64 -14.93
C SER A 325 -18.78 9.10 -13.54
N SER A 326 -19.77 9.00 -12.66
CA SER A 326 -19.57 8.42 -11.33
C SER A 326 -19.25 6.93 -11.40
N SER A 327 -19.91 6.17 -12.28
CA SER A 327 -19.60 4.75 -12.52
C SER A 327 -18.22 4.54 -13.11
N PHE A 328 -17.69 5.49 -13.89
CA PHE A 328 -16.32 5.43 -14.39
C PHE A 328 -15.32 5.44 -13.23
N VAL A 329 -15.47 6.39 -12.30
CA VAL A 329 -14.64 6.49 -11.09
C VAL A 329 -14.73 5.22 -10.25
N LEU A 330 -15.93 4.72 -9.99
CA LEU A 330 -16.16 3.58 -9.10
C LEU A 330 -15.71 2.22 -9.69
N LYS A 331 -15.37 2.17 -10.99
CA LYS A 331 -14.87 0.97 -11.66
C LYS A 331 -13.36 1.01 -11.93
N ASP A 332 -12.70 2.13 -11.64
CA ASP A 332 -11.27 2.25 -11.88
C ASP A 332 -10.48 1.53 -10.77
N PRO A 333 -9.61 0.57 -11.10
CA PRO A 333 -8.88 -0.24 -10.12
C PRO A 333 -7.81 0.55 -9.35
N THR A 334 -7.49 1.78 -9.79
CA THR A 334 -6.52 2.64 -9.12
C THR A 334 -7.15 3.57 -8.09
N VAL A 335 -8.49 3.61 -8.00
CA VAL A 335 -9.24 4.46 -7.07
C VAL A 335 -9.57 3.71 -5.79
N ASP A 336 -9.20 4.28 -4.64
CA ASP A 336 -9.55 3.76 -3.31
C ASP A 336 -10.46 4.71 -2.51
N PHE A 337 -10.80 5.87 -3.06
CA PHE A 337 -11.67 6.87 -2.44
C PHE A 337 -12.38 7.71 -3.51
N ALA A 338 -13.69 7.91 -3.40
CA ALA A 338 -14.47 8.64 -4.39
C ALA A 338 -15.12 9.92 -3.83
N VAL A 339 -15.04 11.02 -4.59
CA VAL A 339 -15.76 12.27 -4.27
C VAL A 339 -16.64 12.66 -5.47
N LEU A 340 -17.95 12.51 -5.33
CA LEU A 340 -18.88 12.53 -6.45
C LEU A 340 -19.80 13.75 -6.41
N GLU A 341 -19.66 14.65 -7.38
CA GLU A 341 -20.60 15.75 -7.59
C GLU A 341 -21.91 15.24 -8.21
N CYS A 342 -23.01 15.43 -7.49
CA CYS A 342 -24.36 15.00 -7.88
C CYS A 342 -25.21 16.23 -8.19
N ALA A 343 -25.36 16.56 -9.48
CA ALA A 343 -26.17 17.70 -9.90
C ALA A 343 -27.62 17.30 -10.23
N ARG A 344 -28.49 18.31 -10.24
CA ARG A 344 -29.92 18.17 -10.54
C ARG A 344 -30.18 17.39 -11.84
N GLY A 345 -29.49 17.75 -12.91
CA GLY A 345 -29.66 17.14 -14.23
C GLY A 345 -29.35 15.64 -14.23
N GLY A 346 -28.25 15.24 -13.57
CA GLY A 346 -27.87 13.84 -13.41
C GLY A 346 -28.91 13.03 -12.64
N ILE A 347 -29.35 13.54 -11.49
CA ILE A 347 -30.34 12.88 -10.62
C ILE A 347 -31.67 12.69 -11.37
N LEU A 348 -32.20 13.73 -12.02
CA LEU A 348 -33.48 13.63 -12.74
C LEU A 348 -33.43 12.68 -13.94
N LYS A 349 -32.32 12.69 -14.68
CA LYS A 349 -32.22 11.93 -15.92
C LYS A 349 -32.00 10.44 -15.70
N SER A 350 -31.23 10.09 -14.67
CA SER A 350 -30.69 8.73 -14.54
C SER A 350 -30.43 8.28 -13.10
N GLY A 351 -30.83 9.08 -12.10
CA GLY A 351 -30.57 8.76 -10.69
C GLY A 351 -29.10 8.89 -10.29
N LEU A 352 -28.74 8.20 -9.20
CA LEU A 352 -27.38 8.13 -8.67
C LEU A 352 -26.66 6.88 -9.20
N ALA A 353 -25.33 6.94 -9.28
CA ALA A 353 -24.52 5.79 -9.72
C ALA A 353 -24.23 4.75 -8.63
N PHE A 354 -24.65 5.05 -7.40
CA PHE A 354 -24.37 4.25 -6.22
C PHE A 354 -25.67 4.05 -5.44
N GLN A 355 -25.78 2.91 -4.75
CA GLN A 355 -26.90 2.62 -3.86
C GLN A 355 -26.77 3.37 -2.54
N ASN A 356 -25.55 3.43 -2.01
CA ASN A 356 -25.25 4.08 -0.75
C ASN A 356 -23.92 4.84 -0.82
N CYS A 357 -23.80 5.86 0.02
CA CYS A 357 -22.54 6.58 0.27
C CYS A 357 -22.24 6.63 1.77
N ASP A 358 -20.99 6.88 2.12
CA ASP A 358 -20.55 7.02 3.51
C ASP A 358 -20.84 8.41 4.05
N VAL A 359 -20.66 9.43 3.21
CA VAL A 359 -20.93 10.83 3.57
C VAL A 359 -21.68 11.51 2.43
N ALA A 360 -22.78 12.19 2.76
CA ALA A 360 -23.46 13.09 1.85
C ALA A 360 -23.31 14.54 2.31
N ILE A 361 -22.98 15.47 1.41
CA ILE A 361 -22.97 16.90 1.67
C ILE A 361 -24.11 17.56 0.90
N VAL A 362 -24.87 18.42 1.57
CA VAL A 362 -25.79 19.35 0.92
C VAL A 362 -25.38 20.78 1.23
N THR A 363 -24.92 21.53 0.22
CA THR A 363 -24.36 22.88 0.43
C THR A 363 -25.43 23.96 0.64
N ASN A 364 -26.43 24.04 -0.24
CA ASN A 364 -27.53 25.01 -0.20
C ASN A 364 -28.63 24.64 -1.21
N VAL A 365 -29.82 25.22 -1.02
CA VAL A 365 -30.94 25.20 -1.97
C VAL A 365 -31.29 26.64 -2.36
N ALA A 366 -31.01 26.99 -3.61
CA ALA A 366 -31.39 28.27 -4.21
C ALA A 366 -32.06 28.06 -5.58
N ALA A 367 -32.76 29.08 -6.06
CA ALA A 367 -33.44 29.06 -7.35
C ALA A 367 -32.41 28.97 -8.49
N ASP A 368 -32.52 27.92 -9.27
CA ASP A 368 -31.63 27.64 -10.39
C ASP A 368 -32.32 26.66 -11.35
N HIS A 369 -32.27 26.95 -12.66
CA HIS A 369 -32.91 26.15 -13.70
C HIS A 369 -34.39 25.80 -13.42
N MET A 370 -35.14 26.73 -12.82
CA MET A 370 -36.57 26.58 -12.48
C MET A 370 -37.42 26.39 -13.75
N GLY A 371 -38.46 25.56 -13.66
CA GLY A 371 -39.36 25.23 -14.77
C GLY A 371 -38.85 24.12 -15.70
N LEU A 372 -37.61 23.64 -15.51
CA LEU A 372 -37.03 22.55 -16.31
C LEU A 372 -37.10 21.22 -15.58
N GLY A 373 -37.48 20.14 -16.27
CA GLY A 373 -37.45 18.78 -15.73
C GLY A 373 -38.36 18.57 -14.51
N GLY A 374 -39.50 19.29 -14.45
CA GLY A 374 -40.52 19.11 -13.40
C GLY A 374 -40.24 19.83 -12.08
N ILE A 375 -39.20 20.67 -11.98
CA ILE A 375 -38.88 21.44 -10.77
C ILE A 375 -39.35 22.88 -10.93
N ASN A 376 -40.46 23.22 -10.27
CA ASN A 376 -41.16 24.49 -10.40
C ASN A 376 -41.07 25.37 -9.15
N ASN A 377 -40.69 24.82 -7.99
CA ASN A 377 -40.48 25.58 -6.75
C ASN A 377 -39.26 25.07 -5.95
N LEU A 378 -38.87 25.84 -4.93
CA LEU A 378 -37.70 25.52 -4.10
C LEU A 378 -37.90 24.25 -3.27
N ASP A 379 -39.11 23.95 -2.82
CA ASP A 379 -39.42 22.71 -2.10
C ASP A 379 -39.16 21.47 -2.96
N GLN A 380 -39.54 21.51 -4.24
CA GLN A 380 -39.24 20.44 -5.19
C GLN A 380 -37.73 20.31 -5.42
N MET A 381 -37.00 21.43 -5.51
CA MET A 381 -35.54 21.41 -5.60
C MET A 381 -34.90 20.79 -4.34
N ALA A 382 -35.42 21.13 -3.16
CA ALA A 382 -34.96 20.56 -1.88
C ALA A 382 -35.21 19.05 -1.83
N ARG A 383 -36.42 18.59 -2.17
CA ARG A 383 -36.76 17.15 -2.22
C ARG A 383 -35.83 16.39 -3.16
N LEU A 384 -35.54 16.96 -4.33
CA LEU A 384 -34.60 16.33 -5.26
C LEU A 384 -33.19 16.21 -4.67
N LYS A 385 -32.70 17.23 -3.97
CA LYS A 385 -31.38 17.18 -3.34
C LYS A 385 -31.34 16.24 -2.13
N ALA A 386 -32.47 16.06 -1.44
CA ALA A 386 -32.60 15.14 -0.30
C ALA A 386 -32.36 13.67 -0.69
N VAL A 387 -32.53 13.31 -1.97
CA VAL A 387 -32.17 11.97 -2.49
C VAL A 387 -30.72 11.61 -2.17
N VAL A 388 -29.79 12.56 -2.14
CA VAL A 388 -28.38 12.28 -1.84
C VAL A 388 -28.18 11.85 -0.37
N PRO A 389 -28.55 12.65 0.65
CA PRO A 389 -28.44 12.23 2.04
C PRO A 389 -29.32 11.01 2.41
N GLU A 390 -30.43 10.76 1.70
CA GLU A 390 -31.24 9.54 1.89
C GLU A 390 -30.49 8.25 1.55
N THR A 391 -29.45 8.31 0.72
CA THR A 391 -28.62 7.12 0.39
C THR A 391 -27.52 6.83 1.41
N VAL A 392 -27.31 7.68 2.41
CA VAL A 392 -26.21 7.50 3.35
C VAL A 392 -26.43 6.24 4.18
N PHE A 393 -25.38 5.43 4.36
CA PHE A 393 -25.45 4.26 5.23
C PHE A 393 -25.86 4.65 6.66
N PRO A 394 -26.54 3.77 7.43
CA PRO A 394 -26.90 4.07 8.82
C PRO A 394 -25.71 4.46 9.72
N HIS A 395 -24.52 3.92 9.43
CA HIS A 395 -23.27 4.27 10.13
C HIS A 395 -22.53 5.48 9.54
N GLY A 396 -22.95 5.96 8.36
CA GLY A 396 -22.42 7.13 7.68
C GLY A 396 -23.00 8.44 8.21
N TYR A 397 -22.73 9.55 7.51
CA TYR A 397 -23.17 10.89 7.90
C TYR A 397 -23.78 11.72 6.77
N ALA A 398 -24.88 12.40 7.07
CA ALA A 398 -25.36 13.53 6.28
C ALA A 398 -24.82 14.85 6.86
N VAL A 399 -23.98 15.53 6.09
CA VAL A 399 -23.40 16.84 6.38
C VAL A 399 -24.28 17.93 5.78
N LEU A 400 -25.04 18.62 6.63
CA LEU A 400 -26.10 19.54 6.23
C LEU A 400 -25.80 20.99 6.65
N ASN A 401 -26.09 21.93 5.76
CA ASN A 401 -25.98 23.36 6.05
C ASN A 401 -27.04 23.79 7.07
N ALA A 402 -26.61 24.27 8.24
CA ALA A 402 -27.50 24.79 9.27
C ALA A 402 -27.98 26.22 8.99
N ASP A 403 -27.34 26.94 8.08
CA ASP A 403 -27.69 28.30 7.67
C ASP A 403 -28.79 28.35 6.60
N ASP A 404 -29.13 27.19 6.02
CA ASP A 404 -30.18 27.04 5.00
C ASP A 404 -31.34 26.23 5.57
N ASP A 405 -32.54 26.82 5.61
CA ASP A 405 -33.73 26.21 6.22
C ASP A 405 -34.18 24.94 5.52
N LEU A 406 -34.12 24.91 4.18
CA LEU A 406 -34.54 23.77 3.38
C LEU A 406 -33.57 22.61 3.55
N VAL A 407 -32.27 22.91 3.58
CA VAL A 407 -31.22 21.91 3.83
C VAL A 407 -31.28 21.39 5.26
N TYR A 408 -31.41 22.28 6.26
CA TYR A 408 -31.51 21.88 7.65
C TYR A 408 -32.71 20.96 7.90
N LYS A 409 -33.83 21.18 7.21
CA LYS A 409 -35.02 20.34 7.28
C LYS A 409 -34.79 18.92 6.75
N MET A 410 -33.86 18.70 5.82
CA MET A 410 -33.56 17.36 5.25
C MET A 410 -33.12 16.34 6.29
N ARG A 411 -32.69 16.75 7.50
CA ARG A 411 -32.37 15.85 8.61
C ARG A 411 -33.58 15.02 9.07
N GLU A 412 -34.79 15.48 8.80
CA GLU A 412 -36.03 14.84 9.21
C GLU A 412 -36.27 13.61 8.32
N GLY A 413 -36.21 12.41 8.91
CA GLY A 413 -36.45 11.16 8.19
C GLY A 413 -35.18 10.43 7.70
N LEU A 414 -33.99 10.97 7.97
CA LEU A 414 -32.74 10.25 7.70
C LEU A 414 -32.47 9.20 8.78
N GLU A 415 -32.02 8.01 8.35
CA GLU A 415 -31.63 6.90 9.23
C GLU A 415 -30.13 6.89 9.57
N CYS A 416 -29.36 7.83 9.02
CA CYS A 416 -27.93 7.97 9.24
C CYS A 416 -27.60 9.02 10.32
N ASN A 417 -26.32 9.16 10.65
CA ASN A 417 -25.88 10.19 11.57
C ASN A 417 -25.97 11.57 10.90
N ILE A 418 -26.24 12.61 11.70
CA ILE A 418 -26.27 14.00 11.22
C ILE A 418 -25.02 14.72 11.68
N ALA A 419 -24.41 15.46 10.76
CA ALA A 419 -23.40 16.45 11.05
C ALA A 419 -23.81 17.79 10.41
N LEU A 420 -23.52 18.90 11.07
CA LEU A 420 -23.95 20.23 10.62
C LEU A 420 -22.78 21.13 10.30
N PHE A 421 -22.98 22.12 9.45
CA PHE A 421 -22.02 23.21 9.32
C PHE A 421 -22.69 24.58 9.25
N SER A 422 -21.96 25.62 9.66
CA SER A 422 -22.47 26.98 9.70
C SER A 422 -21.35 28.02 9.66
N MET A 423 -21.60 29.15 9.03
CA MET A 423 -20.73 30.33 9.08
C MET A 423 -20.77 31.05 10.45
N ASP A 424 -21.64 30.63 11.38
CA ASP A 424 -21.78 31.22 12.71
C ASP A 424 -21.78 30.14 13.80
N GLU A 425 -20.75 30.12 14.65
CA GLU A 425 -20.71 29.25 15.83
C GLU A 425 -21.85 29.49 16.84
N LYS A 426 -22.45 30.69 16.80
CA LYS A 426 -23.55 31.06 17.69
C LYS A 426 -24.90 30.59 17.16
N ASN A 427 -24.96 30.01 15.95
CA ASN A 427 -26.18 29.49 15.35
C ASN A 427 -26.89 28.54 16.33
N PRO A 428 -28.16 28.82 16.73
CA PRO A 428 -28.90 28.00 17.69
C PRO A 428 -29.02 26.53 17.28
N ARG A 429 -29.06 26.24 15.97
CA ARG A 429 -29.13 24.88 15.41
C ARG A 429 -27.85 24.11 15.71
N ILE A 430 -26.69 24.76 15.55
CA ILE A 430 -25.38 24.19 15.87
C ILE A 430 -25.27 23.93 17.37
N LYS A 431 -25.56 24.92 18.21
CA LYS A 431 -25.49 24.75 19.68
C LYS A 431 -26.37 23.60 20.17
N LYS A 432 -27.60 23.52 19.69
CA LYS A 432 -28.54 22.44 20.03
C LYS A 432 -28.04 21.08 19.54
N HIS A 433 -27.47 21.01 18.34
CA HIS A 433 -26.96 19.77 17.76
C HIS A 433 -25.71 19.27 18.50
N CYS A 434 -24.71 20.13 18.68
CA CYS A 434 -23.50 19.80 19.43
C CYS A 434 -23.79 19.47 20.89
N GLY A 435 -24.72 20.19 21.54
CA GLY A 435 -25.16 19.90 22.91
C GLY A 435 -25.77 18.49 23.10
N LYS A 436 -26.25 17.85 22.02
CA LYS A 436 -26.70 16.45 22.01
C LYS A 436 -25.60 15.45 21.62
N GLY A 437 -24.35 15.89 21.55
CA GLY A 437 -23.20 15.07 21.12
C GLY A 437 -22.97 15.05 19.61
N GLY A 438 -23.74 15.81 18.83
CA GLY A 438 -23.59 15.92 17.39
C GLY A 438 -22.29 16.61 16.96
N LEU A 439 -21.85 16.34 15.73
CA LEU A 439 -20.65 16.92 15.14
C LEU A 439 -21.00 18.13 14.28
N ALA A 440 -20.19 19.18 14.36
CA ALA A 440 -20.33 20.31 13.47
C ALA A 440 -19.01 20.91 13.00
N ALA A 441 -19.01 21.59 11.86
CA ALA A 441 -17.94 22.49 11.45
C ALA A 441 -18.45 23.93 11.41
N VAL A 442 -17.73 24.85 12.04
CA VAL A 442 -18.12 26.25 12.13
C VAL A 442 -16.99 27.19 11.74
N TYR A 443 -17.38 28.35 11.23
CA TYR A 443 -16.49 29.50 11.17
C TYR A 443 -16.56 30.26 12.52
N GLU A 444 -15.41 30.41 13.19
CA GLU A 444 -15.33 31.11 14.47
C GLU A 444 -14.01 31.84 14.61
N ASN A 445 -14.05 33.12 15.00
CA ASN A 445 -12.87 33.94 15.32
C ASN A 445 -11.72 33.86 14.26
N GLY A 446 -12.07 33.76 12.97
CA GLY A 446 -11.09 33.64 11.90
C GLY A 446 -10.58 32.21 11.65
N TYR A 447 -11.19 31.18 12.23
CA TYR A 447 -10.81 29.78 12.10
C TYR A 447 -11.92 28.92 11.51
N ILE A 448 -11.50 27.88 10.78
CA ILE A 448 -12.31 26.70 10.51
C ILE A 448 -12.15 25.75 11.69
N SER A 449 -13.26 25.45 12.38
CA SER A 449 -13.24 24.68 13.61
C SER A 449 -14.26 23.54 13.60
N ILE A 450 -13.87 22.38 14.10
CA ILE A 450 -14.76 21.23 14.32
C ILE A 450 -15.23 21.24 15.77
N MET A 451 -16.53 21.03 15.99
CA MET A 451 -17.18 21.02 17.29
C MET A 451 -17.78 19.65 17.60
N LYS A 452 -17.61 19.19 18.84
CA LYS A 452 -18.27 18.01 19.41
C LYS A 452 -18.60 18.26 20.87
N GLY A 453 -19.89 18.38 21.20
CA GLY A 453 -20.27 18.84 22.55
C GLY A 453 -19.77 20.26 22.79
N THR A 454 -19.04 20.45 23.88
CA THR A 454 -18.36 21.71 24.24
C THR A 454 -16.94 21.80 23.68
N TRP A 455 -16.40 20.70 23.14
CA TRP A 455 -15.04 20.66 22.61
C TRP A 455 -14.98 21.28 21.23
N LYS A 456 -13.90 22.01 20.98
CA LYS A 456 -13.61 22.65 19.70
C LYS A 456 -12.18 22.36 19.28
N ILE A 457 -12.01 21.99 18.02
CA ILE A 457 -10.72 21.73 17.39
C ILE A 457 -10.53 22.74 16.28
N ARG A 458 -9.56 23.65 16.42
CA ARG A 458 -9.18 24.61 15.37
C ARG A 458 -8.34 23.88 14.33
N VAL A 459 -8.89 23.73 13.13
CA VAL A 459 -8.22 23.02 12.03
C VAL A 459 -7.19 23.94 11.38
N ALA A 460 -7.64 25.09 10.86
CA ALA A 460 -6.78 26.08 10.23
C ALA A 460 -7.36 27.49 10.38
N ALA A 461 -6.49 28.50 10.43
CA ALA A 461 -6.92 29.89 10.36
C ALA A 461 -7.32 30.19 8.91
N VAL A 462 -8.49 30.79 8.72
CA VAL A 462 -9.04 31.14 7.40
C VAL A 462 -8.05 31.97 6.60
N LYS A 463 -7.36 32.93 7.23
CA LYS A 463 -6.37 33.78 6.56
C LYS A 463 -5.25 33.00 5.86
N ASP A 464 -4.94 31.79 6.35
CA ASP A 464 -3.85 30.96 5.84
C ASP A 464 -4.36 29.96 4.77
N ILE A 465 -5.69 29.85 4.57
CA ILE A 465 -6.31 28.99 3.56
C ILE A 465 -6.40 29.77 2.25
N PRO A 466 -5.61 29.43 1.20
CA PRO A 466 -5.55 30.22 -0.03
C PRO A 466 -6.91 30.38 -0.72
N LEU A 467 -7.74 29.34 -0.68
CA LEU A 467 -9.10 29.33 -1.24
C LEU A 467 -9.99 30.48 -0.73
N THR A 468 -9.75 30.95 0.49
CA THR A 468 -10.59 31.97 1.13
C THR A 468 -10.14 33.39 0.83
N PHE A 469 -9.00 33.58 0.14
CA PHE A 469 -8.40 34.89 -0.13
C PHE A 469 -8.27 35.74 1.14
N GLU A 470 -7.50 35.25 2.11
CA GLU A 470 -7.31 35.89 3.42
C GLU A 470 -8.63 36.08 4.20
N GLY A 471 -9.63 35.21 3.95
CA GLY A 471 -10.97 35.31 4.52
C GLY A 471 -11.91 36.31 3.87
N LYS A 472 -11.52 36.94 2.76
CA LYS A 472 -12.39 37.85 2.00
C LYS A 472 -13.48 37.08 1.26
N ALA A 473 -13.20 35.90 0.72
CA ALA A 473 -14.16 35.08 -0.01
C ALA A 473 -15.03 34.25 0.95
N LYS A 474 -16.07 34.86 1.52
CA LYS A 474 -16.97 34.23 2.51
C LYS A 474 -17.63 32.94 2.02
N HIS A 475 -18.05 32.90 0.76
CA HIS A 475 -18.64 31.70 0.17
C HIS A 475 -17.65 30.52 0.11
N ASN A 476 -16.35 30.80 -0.01
CA ASN A 476 -15.32 29.77 0.01
C ASN A 476 -14.98 29.31 1.43
N ILE A 477 -15.12 30.18 2.44
CA ILE A 477 -15.14 29.74 3.84
C ILE A 477 -16.30 28.76 4.03
N ALA A 478 -17.50 29.11 3.56
CA ALA A 478 -18.69 28.25 3.66
C ALA A 478 -18.52 26.90 2.95
N ASN A 479 -17.87 26.86 1.78
CA ASN A 479 -17.54 25.62 1.06
C ASN A 479 -16.47 24.78 1.77
N THR A 480 -15.60 25.41 2.57
CA THR A 480 -14.53 24.74 3.31
C THR A 480 -15.07 23.93 4.48
N LEU A 481 -16.08 24.46 5.18
CA LEU A 481 -16.67 23.81 6.36
C LEU A 481 -17.15 22.37 6.11
N PRO A 482 -18.02 22.09 5.11
CA PRO A 482 -18.49 20.73 4.86
C PRO A 482 -17.39 19.83 4.31
N ALA A 483 -16.43 20.35 3.53
CA ALA A 483 -15.31 19.55 3.02
C ALA A 483 -14.42 19.06 4.18
N VAL A 484 -14.08 19.93 5.13
CA VAL A 484 -13.33 19.60 6.34
C VAL A 484 -14.09 18.62 7.21
N LEU A 485 -15.39 18.85 7.42
CA LEU A 485 -16.20 17.96 8.24
C LEU A 485 -16.33 16.58 7.61
N ALA A 486 -16.58 16.50 6.31
CA ALA A 486 -16.75 15.24 5.60
C ALA A 486 -15.49 14.38 5.60
N THR A 487 -14.31 14.97 5.40
CA THR A 487 -13.05 14.20 5.43
C THR A 487 -12.66 13.80 6.84
N TYR A 488 -12.94 14.63 7.86
CA TYR A 488 -12.70 14.32 9.27
C TYR A 488 -13.47 13.09 9.77
N LEU A 489 -14.57 12.71 9.12
CA LEU A 489 -15.37 11.55 9.51
C LEU A 489 -14.68 10.20 9.19
N TYR A 490 -13.65 10.21 8.34
CA TYR A 490 -12.87 9.01 8.02
C TYR A 490 -11.73 8.85 9.02
N ARG A 491 -11.67 7.68 9.69
CA ARG A 491 -10.73 7.43 10.80
C ARG A 491 -9.25 7.48 10.40
N ASP A 492 -8.96 7.26 9.13
CA ASP A 492 -7.62 7.24 8.55
C ASP A 492 -7.23 8.57 7.89
N ILE A 493 -8.06 9.61 8.02
CA ILE A 493 -7.72 10.99 7.64
C ILE A 493 -7.53 11.80 8.92
N THR A 494 -6.30 12.23 9.20
CA THR A 494 -6.00 12.98 10.41
C THR A 494 -6.29 14.48 10.25
N ILE A 495 -6.39 15.19 11.38
CA ILE A 495 -6.54 16.66 11.36
C ILE A 495 -5.32 17.33 10.70
N GLU A 496 -4.13 16.74 10.83
CA GLU A 496 -2.92 17.27 10.18
C GLU A 496 -2.99 17.13 8.66
N ASP A 497 -3.46 15.98 8.15
CA ASP A 497 -3.66 15.77 6.71
C ASP A 497 -4.65 16.81 6.15
N ILE A 498 -5.75 17.05 6.87
CA ILE A 498 -6.75 18.06 6.49
C ILE A 498 -6.12 19.46 6.52
N ARG A 499 -5.38 19.81 7.57
CA ARG A 499 -4.70 21.11 7.69
C ARG A 499 -3.73 21.33 6.53
N GLN A 500 -2.86 20.37 6.24
CA GLN A 500 -1.92 20.45 5.11
C GLN A 500 -2.65 20.55 3.77
N GLY A 501 -3.73 19.80 3.59
CA GLY A 501 -4.57 19.89 2.40
C GLY A 501 -5.19 21.28 2.22
N LEU A 502 -5.70 21.90 3.29
CA LEU A 502 -6.25 23.27 3.23
C LEU A 502 -5.20 24.31 2.84
N LEU A 503 -3.98 24.21 3.39
CA LEU A 503 -2.89 25.15 3.13
C LEU A 503 -2.32 25.04 1.71
N THR A 504 -2.47 23.87 1.07
CA THR A 504 -1.90 23.57 -0.26
C THR A 504 -2.91 23.63 -1.40
N PHE A 505 -4.20 23.85 -1.11
CA PHE A 505 -5.23 24.02 -2.13
C PHE A 505 -5.26 25.48 -2.62
N VAL A 506 -4.60 25.73 -3.75
CA VAL A 506 -4.41 27.06 -4.34
C VAL A 506 -5.36 27.25 -5.52
N PRO A 507 -6.30 28.22 -5.44
CA PRO A 507 -7.16 28.58 -6.56
C PRO A 507 -6.35 28.86 -7.82
N SER A 508 -6.57 28.08 -8.86
CA SER A 508 -5.82 28.17 -10.12
C SER A 508 -6.65 27.59 -11.27
N SER A 509 -6.24 27.88 -12.49
CA SER A 509 -6.82 27.27 -13.70
C SER A 509 -6.71 25.74 -13.71
N ALA A 510 -5.77 25.17 -12.95
CA ALA A 510 -5.62 23.72 -12.81
C ALA A 510 -6.53 23.14 -11.71
N GLN A 511 -6.56 23.76 -10.53
CA GLN A 511 -7.25 23.20 -9.37
C GLN A 511 -8.73 23.60 -9.30
N THR A 512 -9.08 24.84 -9.67
CA THR A 512 -10.46 25.37 -9.62
C THR A 512 -10.76 26.24 -10.85
N PRO A 513 -10.72 25.68 -12.08
CA PRO A 513 -10.87 26.46 -13.31
C PRO A 513 -12.17 27.27 -13.32
N GLY A 514 -12.03 28.58 -13.46
CA GLY A 514 -13.16 29.51 -13.55
C GLY A 514 -13.94 29.67 -12.24
N ARG A 515 -13.37 29.31 -11.09
CA ARG A 515 -13.95 29.55 -9.77
C ARG A 515 -13.03 30.47 -8.98
N LEU A 516 -13.40 31.75 -8.94
CA LEU A 516 -12.67 32.84 -8.28
C LEU A 516 -11.16 32.84 -8.60
N ASN A 517 -10.82 32.81 -9.89
CA ASN A 517 -9.42 32.85 -10.33
C ASN A 517 -9.02 34.31 -10.62
N PHE A 518 -8.03 34.82 -9.89
CA PHE A 518 -7.42 36.12 -10.17
C PHE A 518 -6.21 35.97 -11.09
N PHE A 519 -6.12 36.87 -12.07
CA PHE A 519 -4.99 37.02 -12.96
C PHE A 519 -4.46 38.44 -12.81
N GLN A 520 -3.24 38.55 -12.27
CA GLN A 520 -2.60 39.84 -12.03
C GLN A 520 -1.79 40.25 -13.26
N PHE A 521 -2.16 41.38 -13.87
CA PHE A 521 -1.41 42.02 -14.94
C PHE A 521 -0.72 43.28 -14.40
N ARG A 522 0.17 43.88 -15.20
CA ARG A 522 0.96 45.06 -14.77
C ARG A 522 0.11 46.21 -14.24
N ASN A 523 -1.06 46.46 -14.85
CA ASN A 523 -1.87 47.66 -14.59
C ASN A 523 -3.28 47.36 -14.07
N PHE A 524 -3.69 46.08 -14.03
CA PHE A 524 -5.04 45.70 -13.62
C PHE A 524 -5.08 44.24 -13.15
N THR A 525 -6.13 43.89 -12.43
CA THR A 525 -6.41 42.51 -12.01
C THR A 525 -7.67 42.03 -12.71
N PHE A 526 -7.63 40.84 -13.30
CA PHE A 526 -8.78 40.19 -13.93
C PHE A 526 -9.29 39.06 -13.03
N LEU A 527 -10.60 39.01 -12.78
CA LEU A 527 -11.26 37.96 -12.01
C LEU A 527 -12.15 37.14 -12.96
N ALA A 528 -11.91 35.83 -13.02
CA ALA A 528 -12.78 34.88 -13.72
C ALA A 528 -13.57 34.04 -12.71
N ASP A 529 -14.90 34.04 -12.84
CA ASP A 529 -15.81 33.23 -12.02
C ASP A 529 -16.99 32.67 -12.83
N PHE A 530 -17.59 31.57 -12.34
CA PHE A 530 -18.69 30.84 -12.97
C PHE A 530 -20.05 31.09 -12.30
N ALA A 531 -20.21 32.22 -11.60
CA ALA A 531 -21.49 32.72 -11.13
C ALA A 531 -22.46 32.87 -12.32
N HIS A 532 -23.52 32.05 -12.35
CA HIS A 532 -24.49 31.98 -13.45
C HIS A 532 -25.94 32.16 -13.01
N ASN A 533 -26.19 32.26 -11.70
CA ASN A 533 -27.51 32.50 -11.12
C ASN A 533 -27.47 33.69 -10.14
N PRO A 534 -28.61 34.33 -9.83
CA PRO A 534 -28.66 35.53 -8.98
C PRO A 534 -28.02 35.34 -7.60
N HIS A 535 -28.18 34.14 -7.02
CA HIS A 535 -27.59 33.80 -5.73
C HIS A 535 -26.05 33.75 -5.80
N GLY A 536 -25.49 33.10 -6.82
CA GLY A 536 -24.06 33.02 -7.04
C GLY A 536 -23.43 34.38 -7.33
N LEU A 537 -24.11 35.23 -8.12
CA LEU A 537 -23.63 36.59 -8.40
C LEU A 537 -23.59 37.45 -7.13
N LYS A 538 -24.62 37.35 -6.28
CA LYS A 538 -24.63 38.03 -4.97
C LYS A 538 -23.45 37.61 -4.10
N LEU A 539 -23.17 36.31 -4.01
CA LEU A 539 -22.03 35.77 -3.26
C LEU A 539 -20.66 36.21 -3.79
N LEU A 540 -20.58 36.60 -5.06
CA LEU A 540 -19.37 37.12 -5.68
C LEU A 540 -19.17 38.62 -5.40
N CYS A 541 -20.28 39.36 -5.24
CA CYS A 541 -20.25 40.78 -4.88
C CYS A 541 -19.95 41.04 -3.39
N ASP A 542 -20.42 40.14 -2.52
CA ASP A 542 -20.23 40.18 -1.06
C ASP A 542 -18.82 39.75 -0.61
#